data_AF-A0AAV1WVT0-F1
#
_entry.id   AF-A0AAV1WVT0-F1
#
_cell.length_a   1.000
_cell.length_b   1.000
_cell.length_c   1.000
_cell.angle_alpha   90.00
_cell.angle_beta   90.00
_cell.angle_gamma   90.00
#
_symmetry.space_group_name_H-M   'P 1'
#
loop_
_entity.id
_entity.type
_entity.pdbx_description
1 polymer ?
#
loop_
_entity_poly.entity_id
_entity_poly.type
_entity_poly.pdbx_seq_one_letter_code
_entity_poly.pdbx_strand_id
1 'polypeptide(L)'
;MSECCFLLPNLQISIFHRNNFPHRNFHPSISLSHRSKLQSFRTSFPTQATSTSSTPMDVQRSEESATNTHSSSPMKLLFVEMGVGYDQHGQNITAAAMRACRDAISSNSIPAFRRGSIPGVSFGEMKLQIKLGVPHSLQTYLDIEKVKSVFPYGKILNVEVVDGGLICSSGVHVEEMGDKNDDCYIVNAAVYVGY
;
A
#
# COMPACT_ATOMS: atom_id res chain seq x y z
N MET A 1 47.49 0.11 24.84
CA MET A 1 48.00 0.05 23.46
C MET A 1 47.18 -1.03 22.76
N SER A 2 46.31 -0.80 21.78
CA SER A 2 45.95 0.40 21.04
C SER A 2 44.50 0.28 20.57
N GLU A 3 43.86 1.44 20.45
CA GLU A 3 42.58 1.70 19.81
C GLU A 3 42.57 1.30 18.33
N CYS A 4 41.37 1.02 17.79
CA CYS A 4 41.05 1.47 16.44
C CYS A 4 39.56 1.77 16.28
N CYS A 5 39.28 3.07 16.21
CA CYS A 5 38.05 3.71 15.80
C CYS A 5 37.67 3.36 14.36
N PHE A 6 36.37 3.16 14.10
CA PHE A 6 35.76 3.70 12.88
C PHE A 6 34.53 4.52 13.26
N LEU A 7 34.62 5.80 12.94
CA LEU A 7 33.65 6.86 13.13
C LEU A 7 32.53 6.72 12.10
N LEU A 8 31.27 6.76 12.56
CA LEU A 8 30.12 7.19 11.77
C LEU A 8 29.87 8.67 12.08
N PRO A 9 29.78 9.57 11.08
CA PRO A 9 29.31 10.92 11.35
C PRO A 9 27.80 11.06 11.09
N ASN A 10 27.13 11.62 12.10
CA ASN A 10 26.00 12.55 12.03
C ASN A 10 24.61 12.01 11.63
N LEU A 11 23.86 11.55 12.64
CA LEU A 11 22.43 11.84 12.72
C LEU A 11 22.11 12.30 14.16
N GLN A 12 21.95 13.62 14.32
CA GLN A 12 21.66 14.27 15.58
C GLN A 12 20.18 14.08 15.91
N ILE A 13 19.87 13.10 16.77
CA ILE A 13 18.55 12.95 17.37
C ILE A 13 18.47 13.93 18.54
N SER A 14 17.83 15.07 18.33
CA SER A 14 17.47 15.98 19.41
C SER A 14 16.41 15.33 20.30
N ILE A 15 16.83 14.91 21.48
CA ILE A 15 15.99 14.46 22.59
C ILE A 15 15.14 15.66 23.02
N PHE A 16 13.84 15.65 22.70
CA PHE A 16 12.92 16.66 23.23
C PHE A 16 12.57 16.34 24.69
N HIS A 17 12.86 17.32 25.53
CA HIS A 17 12.58 17.36 26.95
C HIS A 17 11.07 17.28 27.22
N ARG A 18 10.69 16.43 28.16
CA ARG A 18 9.31 16.20 28.59
C ARG A 18 8.86 17.39 29.44
N ASN A 19 8.12 18.32 28.86
CA ASN A 19 7.52 19.43 29.63
C ASN A 19 6.36 18.92 30.49
N ASN A 20 6.48 19.17 31.79
CA ASN A 20 5.46 18.96 32.82
C ASN A 20 4.35 20.01 32.65
N PHE A 21 3.11 19.57 32.46
CA PHE A 21 1.92 20.42 32.55
C PHE A 21 0.95 19.88 33.62
N PRO A 22 0.24 20.76 34.34
CA PRO A 22 -0.44 20.40 35.58
C PRO A 22 -1.74 19.64 35.34
N HIS A 23 -1.99 18.67 36.22
CA HIS A 23 -3.23 17.91 36.34
C HIS A 23 -4.43 18.85 36.56
N ARG A 24 -5.39 18.86 35.62
CA ARG A 24 -6.77 19.31 35.87
C ARG A 24 -7.67 18.10 35.90
N ASN A 25 -8.29 17.89 37.06
CA ASN A 25 -9.31 16.86 37.29
C ASN A 25 -10.57 17.22 36.50
N PHE A 26 -10.91 16.39 35.51
CA PHE A 26 -12.23 16.37 34.90
C PHE A 26 -12.80 14.96 35.04
N HIS A 27 -13.80 14.83 35.90
CA HIS A 27 -14.65 13.66 35.99
C HIS A 27 -15.76 13.78 34.95
N PRO A 28 -16.04 12.73 34.18
CA PRO A 28 -17.42 12.47 33.77
C PRO A 28 -17.79 11.03 34.11
N SER A 29 -18.62 10.88 35.13
CA SER A 29 -19.42 9.67 35.32
C SER A 29 -20.62 9.74 34.39
N ILE A 30 -20.57 9.02 33.27
CA ILE A 30 -21.77 8.66 32.50
C ILE A 30 -21.68 7.17 32.19
N SER A 31 -22.37 6.39 33.03
CA SER A 31 -22.75 5.03 32.66
C SER A 31 -23.99 5.10 31.78
N LEU A 32 -23.92 4.56 30.57
CA LEU A 32 -25.12 4.11 29.88
C LEU A 32 -24.81 2.80 29.15
N SER A 33 -25.25 1.72 29.76
CA SER A 33 -25.36 0.40 29.15
C SER A 33 -26.47 0.42 28.11
N HIS A 34 -26.11 0.28 26.83
CA HIS A 34 -27.05 -0.17 25.80
C HIS A 34 -26.39 -1.21 24.91
N ARG A 35 -26.67 -2.46 25.27
CA ARG A 35 -26.32 -3.68 24.54
C ARG A 35 -27.36 -3.90 23.45
N SER A 36 -27.12 -3.39 22.24
CA SER A 36 -27.93 -3.74 21.08
C SER A 36 -27.52 -5.11 20.54
N LYS A 37 -28.48 -6.04 20.50
CA LYS A 37 -28.34 -7.37 19.91
C LYS A 37 -28.30 -7.22 18.40
N LEU A 38 -27.16 -7.49 17.77
CA LEU A 38 -27.06 -7.72 16.33
C LEU A 38 -27.77 -9.05 15.99
N GLN A 39 -28.98 -8.96 15.46
CA GLN A 39 -29.68 -10.09 14.86
C GLN A 39 -29.15 -10.29 13.44
N SER A 40 -28.58 -11.47 13.20
CA SER A 40 -28.16 -11.95 11.89
C SER A 40 -29.38 -12.14 11.00
N PHE A 41 -29.55 -11.25 10.03
CA PHE A 41 -30.47 -11.46 8.92
C PHE A 41 -29.78 -12.37 7.89
N ARG A 42 -30.08 -13.68 7.96
CA ARG A 42 -29.81 -14.64 6.89
C ARG A 42 -30.81 -14.40 5.76
N THR A 43 -30.35 -13.86 4.64
CA THR A 43 -31.11 -13.88 3.39
C THR A 43 -30.90 -15.22 2.69
N SER A 44 -31.98 -15.99 2.57
CA SER A 44 -32.04 -17.23 1.79
C SER A 44 -32.34 -16.89 0.32
N PHE A 45 -31.39 -17.14 -0.58
CA PHE A 45 -31.61 -17.09 -2.02
C PHE A 45 -32.11 -18.45 -2.54
N PRO A 46 -33.23 -18.52 -3.28
CA PRO A 46 -33.64 -19.75 -3.95
C PRO A 46 -32.85 -19.97 -5.24
N THR A 47 -32.28 -21.16 -5.33
CA THR A 47 -31.64 -21.76 -6.52
C THR A 47 -32.70 -22.06 -7.58
N GLN A 48 -32.50 -21.59 -8.81
CA GLN A 48 -33.15 -22.20 -9.99
C GLN A 48 -32.08 -22.56 -11.01
N ALA A 49 -31.91 -23.86 -11.19
CA ALA A 49 -31.15 -24.48 -12.26
C ALA A 49 -32.08 -24.68 -13.46
N THR A 50 -31.67 -24.18 -14.63
CA THR A 50 -32.29 -24.56 -15.90
C THR A 50 -31.22 -25.18 -16.78
N SER A 51 -31.41 -26.45 -17.05
CA SER A 51 -30.62 -27.29 -17.94
C SER A 51 -31.19 -27.21 -19.35
N THR A 52 -30.35 -26.87 -20.34
CA THR A 52 -30.62 -27.24 -21.73
C THR A 52 -29.31 -27.45 -22.48
N SER A 53 -29.21 -28.63 -23.07
CA SER A 53 -28.10 -29.23 -23.79
C SER A 53 -28.18 -28.99 -25.30
N SER A 54 -27.04 -28.77 -25.99
CA SER A 54 -26.71 -29.40 -27.29
C SER A 54 -25.35 -28.93 -27.87
N THR A 55 -24.32 -29.77 -27.71
CA THR A 55 -23.36 -30.35 -28.70
C THR A 55 -22.76 -29.55 -29.89
N PRO A 56 -21.59 -29.98 -30.41
CA PRO A 56 -20.43 -29.13 -30.74
C PRO A 56 -20.24 -28.87 -32.24
N MET A 57 -19.45 -27.85 -32.58
CA MET A 57 -18.86 -27.70 -33.91
C MET A 57 -17.43 -27.15 -33.86
N ASP A 58 -16.72 -27.48 -34.92
CA ASP A 58 -15.31 -27.80 -35.00
C ASP A 58 -14.36 -26.60 -35.09
N VAL A 59 -13.11 -26.96 -34.88
CA VAL A 59 -11.85 -26.22 -34.89
C VAL A 59 -11.67 -25.37 -36.14
N GLN A 60 -11.29 -24.10 -35.93
CA GLN A 60 -10.39 -23.41 -36.85
C GLN A 60 -9.32 -22.68 -36.05
N ARG A 61 -8.14 -23.30 -36.06
CA ARG A 61 -6.91 -22.86 -35.39
C ARG A 61 -6.27 -21.77 -36.24
N SER A 62 -6.52 -20.53 -35.87
CA SER A 62 -5.71 -19.39 -36.33
C SER A 62 -4.52 -19.29 -35.39
N GLU A 63 -3.33 -19.57 -35.92
CA GLU A 63 -2.06 -19.34 -35.25
C GLU A 63 -1.81 -17.83 -35.16
N GLU A 64 -2.31 -17.21 -34.10
CA GLU A 64 -1.90 -15.87 -33.73
C GLU A 64 -0.86 -15.99 -32.62
N SER A 65 0.40 -15.79 -33.03
CA SER A 65 1.59 -15.85 -32.21
C SER A 65 1.61 -14.68 -31.23
N ALA A 66 0.84 -14.79 -30.14
CA ALA A 66 0.93 -13.91 -28.98
C ALA A 66 1.93 -14.52 -28.00
N THR A 67 3.22 -14.31 -28.26
CA THR A 67 4.26 -14.53 -27.25
C THR A 67 4.17 -13.44 -26.19
N ASN A 68 3.23 -13.59 -25.25
CA ASN A 68 3.29 -12.93 -23.95
C ASN A 68 3.54 -13.99 -22.88
N THR A 69 4.67 -14.68 -23.01
CA THR A 69 5.20 -15.55 -21.97
C THR A 69 5.95 -14.67 -20.96
N HIS A 70 5.22 -13.97 -20.10
CA HIS A 70 5.76 -13.64 -18.79
C HIS A 70 5.64 -14.90 -17.93
N SER A 71 6.58 -15.84 -18.11
CA SER A 71 6.81 -16.91 -17.15
C SER A 71 7.49 -16.32 -15.90
N SER A 72 6.80 -15.44 -15.19
CA SER A 72 7.19 -15.09 -13.83
C SER A 72 6.85 -16.29 -12.96
N SER A 73 7.89 -16.98 -12.48
CA SER A 73 7.71 -17.93 -11.38
C SER A 73 6.98 -17.19 -10.26
N PRO A 74 5.82 -17.69 -9.79
CA PRO A 74 5.02 -16.97 -8.81
C PRO A 74 5.82 -16.81 -7.51
N MET A 75 5.97 -15.56 -7.07
CA MET A 75 6.62 -15.24 -5.80
C MET A 75 5.87 -15.93 -4.66
N LYS A 76 6.60 -16.58 -3.74
CA LYS A 76 6.01 -17.11 -2.53
C LYS A 76 5.73 -15.97 -1.55
N LEU A 77 4.45 -15.61 -1.44
CA LEU A 77 3.99 -14.53 -0.56
C LEU A 77 4.21 -14.89 0.91
N LEU A 78 4.77 -13.95 1.67
CA LEU A 78 4.91 -14.07 3.12
C LEU A 78 3.88 -13.20 3.85
N PHE A 79 3.78 -11.92 3.48
CA PHE A 79 2.86 -10.97 4.08
C PHE A 79 2.58 -9.80 3.13
N VAL A 80 1.58 -9.00 3.48
CA VAL A 80 1.18 -7.79 2.75
C VAL A 80 1.22 -6.61 3.71
N GLU A 81 1.92 -5.56 3.29
CA GLU A 81 1.98 -4.29 3.99
C GLU A 81 1.08 -3.29 3.26
N MET A 82 0.30 -2.52 3.99
CA MET A 82 -0.68 -1.61 3.40
C MET A 82 -0.45 -0.20 3.90
N GLY A 83 -0.67 0.77 3.03
CA GLY A 83 -0.51 2.17 3.37
C GLY A 83 -1.42 3.09 2.58
N VAL A 84 -1.55 4.31 3.07
CA VAL A 84 -2.33 5.38 2.46
C VAL A 84 -1.49 6.64 2.35
N GLY A 85 -1.66 7.36 1.26
CA GLY A 85 -0.96 8.61 0.99
C GLY A 85 -1.91 9.67 0.48
N TYR A 86 -1.71 10.88 0.98
CA TYR A 86 -2.54 12.04 0.67
C TYR A 86 -1.69 13.08 -0.04
N ASP A 87 -2.29 13.82 -0.95
CA ASP A 87 -1.78 15.09 -1.41
C ASP A 87 -2.86 16.17 -1.34
N GLN A 88 -2.72 17.05 -0.34
CA GLN A 88 -3.76 18.00 0.07
C GLN A 88 -3.78 19.29 -0.75
N HIS A 89 -2.66 19.62 -1.38
CA HIS A 89 -2.38 20.93 -1.98
C HIS A 89 -1.66 20.79 -3.34
N GLY A 90 -0.73 19.84 -3.42
CA GLY A 90 0.26 19.75 -4.51
C GLY A 90 -0.19 19.07 -5.79
N GLN A 91 -1.46 18.65 -5.91
CA GLN A 91 -2.06 17.96 -7.06
C GLN A 91 -1.13 16.99 -7.81
N ASN A 92 -0.31 16.28 -7.04
CA ASN A 92 0.75 15.42 -7.52
C ASN A 92 0.44 14.01 -7.04
N ILE A 93 -0.20 13.25 -7.92
CA ILE A 93 -0.58 11.88 -7.64
C ILE A 93 0.64 10.99 -7.34
N THR A 94 1.81 11.31 -7.90
CA THR A 94 3.07 10.62 -7.60
C THR A 94 3.48 10.85 -6.15
N ALA A 95 3.37 12.09 -5.64
CA ALA A 95 3.67 12.39 -4.25
C ALA A 95 2.74 11.63 -3.29
N ALA A 96 1.44 11.57 -3.59
CA ALA A 96 0.48 10.76 -2.83
C ALA A 96 0.85 9.27 -2.87
N ALA A 97 1.16 8.71 -4.03
CA ALA A 97 1.56 7.30 -4.17
C ALA A 97 2.87 6.97 -3.42
N MET A 98 3.87 7.86 -3.48
CA MET A 98 5.11 7.70 -2.72
C MET A 98 4.86 7.76 -1.21
N ARG A 99 3.97 8.65 -0.74
CA ARG A 99 3.55 8.72 0.66
C ARG A 99 2.85 7.41 1.08
N ALA A 100 1.96 6.87 0.25
CA ALA A 100 1.28 5.60 0.51
C ALA A 100 2.27 4.42 0.64
N CYS A 101 3.28 4.37 -0.24
CA CYS A 101 4.32 3.33 -0.17
C CYS A 101 5.21 3.50 1.08
N ARG A 102 5.57 4.73 1.46
CA ARG A 102 6.33 4.98 2.70
C ARG A 102 5.54 4.60 3.93
N ASP A 103 4.26 4.97 3.96
CA ASP A 103 3.33 4.62 5.04
C ASP A 103 3.29 3.10 5.24
N ALA A 104 3.14 2.35 4.13
CA ALA A 104 3.11 0.89 4.16
C ALA A 104 4.34 0.24 4.81
N ILE A 105 5.55 0.76 4.55
CA ILE A 105 6.80 0.08 4.94
C ILE A 105 7.48 0.67 6.19
N SER A 106 7.14 1.90 6.59
CA SER A 106 7.93 2.68 7.58
C SER A 106 7.88 2.14 9.01
N SER A 107 6.79 1.45 9.37
CA SER A 107 6.57 0.95 10.73
C SER A 107 6.92 -0.53 10.91
N ASN A 108 7.38 -1.20 9.85
CA ASN A 108 7.66 -2.63 9.86
C ASN A 108 9.16 -2.93 9.91
N SER A 109 9.53 -4.03 10.57
CA SER A 109 10.88 -4.56 10.60
C SER A 109 10.88 -6.02 10.20
N ILE A 110 11.68 -6.38 9.18
CA ILE A 110 11.68 -7.72 8.58
C ILE A 110 13.08 -8.37 8.73
N PRO A 111 13.51 -8.70 9.96
CA PRO A 111 14.86 -9.23 10.19
C PRO A 111 15.05 -10.65 9.62
N ALA A 112 13.97 -11.39 9.34
CA ALA A 112 14.02 -12.79 8.90
C ALA A 112 14.90 -13.02 7.67
N PHE A 113 14.86 -12.12 6.69
CA PHE A 113 15.67 -12.18 5.46
C PHE A 113 17.17 -11.98 5.71
N ARG A 114 17.55 -11.15 6.70
CA ARG A 114 18.96 -10.93 7.06
C ARG A 114 19.49 -12.00 8.02
N ARG A 115 18.65 -12.52 8.90
CA ARG A 115 19.02 -13.54 9.88
C ARG A 115 19.00 -14.96 9.32
N GLY A 116 18.62 -15.16 8.05
CA GLY A 116 18.51 -16.48 7.45
C GLY A 116 17.45 -17.37 8.12
N SER A 117 16.41 -16.75 8.70
CA SER A 117 15.33 -17.50 9.38
C SER A 117 14.42 -18.24 8.41
N ILE A 118 14.53 -17.92 7.11
CA ILE A 118 13.80 -18.58 6.03
C ILE A 118 14.79 -19.53 5.33
N PRO A 119 14.61 -20.86 5.41
CA PRO A 119 15.54 -21.82 4.83
C PRO A 119 15.74 -21.61 3.33
N GLY A 120 16.99 -21.52 2.91
CA GLY A 120 17.34 -21.34 1.50
C GLY A 120 17.03 -19.96 0.93
N VAL A 121 16.73 -18.96 1.77
CA VAL A 121 16.41 -17.60 1.33
C VAL A 121 17.31 -16.60 2.03
N SER A 122 17.97 -15.79 1.22
CA SER A 122 18.87 -14.72 1.61
C SER A 122 18.21 -13.34 1.46
N PHE A 123 18.86 -12.31 2.00
CA PHE A 123 18.38 -10.93 1.89
C PHE A 123 18.20 -10.44 0.45
N GLY A 124 19.04 -10.90 -0.48
CA GLY A 124 18.97 -10.53 -1.89
C GLY A 124 17.80 -11.16 -2.65
N GLU A 125 17.14 -12.17 -2.07
CA GLU A 125 16.02 -12.88 -2.70
C GLU A 125 14.66 -12.30 -2.31
N MET A 126 14.63 -11.28 -1.44
CA MET A 126 13.40 -10.54 -1.15
C MET A 126 12.86 -9.94 -2.45
N LYS A 127 11.59 -10.22 -2.74
CA LYS A 127 10.86 -9.74 -3.90
C LYS A 127 9.64 -8.94 -3.43
N LEU A 128 9.32 -7.91 -4.19
CA LEU A 128 8.18 -7.03 -3.95
C LEU A 128 7.26 -7.04 -5.17
N GLN A 129 5.96 -7.13 -4.91
CA GLN A 129 4.93 -6.76 -5.88
C GLN A 129 4.11 -5.65 -5.27
N ILE A 130 3.92 -4.55 -5.99
CA ILE A 130 3.20 -3.39 -5.49
C ILE A 130 1.90 -3.28 -6.27
N LYS A 131 0.80 -3.00 -5.56
CA LYS A 131 -0.48 -2.63 -6.14
C LYS A 131 -0.91 -1.28 -5.61
N LEU A 132 -1.22 -0.35 -6.52
CA LEU A 132 -1.64 1.01 -6.19
C LEU A 132 -3.08 1.22 -6.63
N GLY A 133 -3.93 1.66 -5.69
CA GLY A 133 -5.27 2.15 -5.98
C GLY A 133 -5.21 3.65 -6.23
N VAL A 134 -5.43 4.06 -7.47
CA VAL A 134 -5.25 5.45 -7.94
C VAL A 134 -6.50 5.88 -8.72
N PRO A 135 -7.01 7.11 -8.52
CA PRO A 135 -8.15 7.59 -9.29
C PRO A 135 -7.89 7.49 -10.78
N HIS A 136 -8.85 6.91 -11.52
CA HIS A 136 -8.68 6.54 -12.93
C HIS A 136 -8.14 7.69 -13.80
N SER A 137 -8.73 8.89 -13.66
CA SER A 137 -8.34 10.10 -14.40
C SER A 137 -6.91 10.57 -14.11
N LEU A 138 -6.30 10.13 -13.00
CA LEU A 138 -4.97 10.55 -12.56
C LEU A 138 -3.88 9.53 -12.87
N GLN A 139 -4.23 8.30 -13.26
CA GLN A 139 -3.26 7.21 -13.43
C GLN A 139 -2.17 7.52 -14.47
N THR A 140 -2.50 8.25 -15.53
CA THR A 140 -1.55 8.64 -16.59
C THR A 140 -0.48 9.62 -16.12
N TYR A 141 -0.70 10.32 -15.00
CA TYR A 141 0.24 11.28 -14.41
C TYR A 141 1.14 10.66 -13.32
N LEU A 142 0.98 9.36 -13.06
CA LEU A 142 1.75 8.65 -12.04
C LEU A 142 3.13 8.27 -12.57
N ASP A 143 4.18 8.77 -11.92
CA ASP A 143 5.56 8.40 -12.21
C ASP A 143 5.96 7.17 -11.40
N ILE A 144 5.85 6.01 -12.04
CA ILE A 144 6.12 4.70 -11.44
C ILE A 144 7.58 4.56 -10.99
N GLU A 145 8.53 5.15 -11.72
CA GLU A 145 9.95 5.02 -11.38
C GLU A 145 10.28 5.79 -10.09
N LYS A 146 9.67 6.96 -9.89
CA LYS A 146 9.74 7.66 -8.60
C LYS A 146 9.11 6.85 -7.47
N VAL A 147 7.97 6.18 -7.70
CA VAL A 147 7.36 5.32 -6.68
C VAL A 147 8.28 4.16 -6.32
N LYS A 148 8.90 3.49 -7.29
CA LYS A 148 9.87 2.41 -7.06
C LYS A 148 11.04 2.85 -6.18
N SER A 149 11.49 4.10 -6.30
CA SER A 149 12.59 4.64 -5.49
C SER A 149 12.31 4.72 -3.98
N VAL A 150 11.05 4.57 -3.57
CA VAL A 150 10.66 4.57 -2.15
C VAL A 150 11.18 3.34 -1.40
N PHE A 151 11.33 2.21 -2.10
CA PHE A 151 11.68 0.94 -1.47
C PHE A 151 13.21 0.80 -1.33
N PRO A 152 13.76 0.73 -0.10
CA PRO A 152 15.20 0.66 0.10
C PRO A 152 15.75 -0.78 0.04
N TYR A 153 14.90 -1.76 -0.27
CA TYR A 153 15.21 -3.17 -0.28
C TYR A 153 14.28 -3.93 -1.21
N GLY A 154 14.62 -5.20 -1.47
CA GLY A 154 13.83 -6.10 -2.28
C GLY A 154 13.88 -5.79 -3.78
N LYS A 155 13.75 -6.83 -4.61
CA LYS A 155 13.60 -6.70 -6.04
C LYS A 155 12.12 -6.45 -6.37
N ILE A 156 11.80 -5.27 -6.89
CA ILE A 156 10.45 -4.98 -7.39
C ILE A 156 10.22 -5.76 -8.68
N LEU A 157 9.29 -6.71 -8.65
CA LEU A 157 8.91 -7.51 -9.82
C LEU A 157 7.89 -6.78 -10.69
N ASN A 158 6.93 -6.11 -10.06
CA ASN A 158 5.83 -5.45 -10.73
C ASN A 158 5.26 -4.31 -9.86
N VAL A 159 4.75 -3.28 -10.53
CA VAL A 159 3.89 -2.24 -9.97
C VAL A 159 2.60 -2.24 -10.77
N GLU A 160 1.54 -2.80 -10.20
CA GLU A 160 0.21 -2.80 -10.77
C GLU A 160 -0.53 -1.54 -10.32
N VAL A 161 -1.10 -0.80 -11.27
CA VAL A 161 -1.97 0.35 -10.98
C VAL A 161 -3.40 -0.07 -11.33
N VAL A 162 -4.32 0.17 -10.41
CA VAL A 162 -5.74 -0.11 -10.59
C VAL A 162 -6.59 1.08 -10.19
N ASP A 163 -7.81 1.12 -10.73
CA ASP A 163 -8.83 2.08 -10.31
C ASP A 163 -9.11 1.95 -8.81
N GLY A 164 -9.01 3.07 -8.11
CA GLY A 164 -9.19 3.14 -6.66
C GLY A 164 -8.87 4.53 -6.13
N GLY A 165 -8.43 4.62 -4.87
CA GLY A 165 -8.13 5.88 -4.24
C GLY A 165 -9.35 6.79 -4.10
N LEU A 166 -9.12 8.09 -3.95
CA LEU A 166 -10.18 9.10 -3.90
C LEU A 166 -9.68 10.45 -4.41
N ILE A 167 -10.53 11.15 -5.14
CA ILE A 167 -10.43 12.61 -5.33
C ILE A 167 -11.53 13.22 -4.47
N CYS A 168 -11.18 14.14 -3.58
CA CYS A 168 -12.14 14.85 -2.75
C CYS A 168 -11.73 16.32 -2.60
N SER A 169 -12.68 17.19 -2.28
CA SER A 169 -12.35 18.58 -1.95
C SER A 169 -11.63 18.67 -0.60
N SER A 170 -10.55 19.44 -0.53
CA SER A 170 -9.91 19.89 0.71
C SER A 170 -10.71 20.99 1.42
N GLY A 171 -11.71 21.56 0.75
CA GLY A 171 -12.60 22.62 1.23
C GLY A 171 -11.97 24.02 1.19
N VAL A 172 -10.69 24.15 0.83
CA VAL A 172 -10.00 25.44 0.73
C VAL A 172 -9.03 25.39 -0.44
N HIS A 173 -9.11 26.39 -1.32
CA HIS A 173 -8.13 26.63 -2.36
C HIS A 173 -7.18 27.75 -1.90
N VAL A 174 -5.91 27.43 -1.71
CA VAL A 174 -4.88 28.38 -1.25
C VAL A 174 -3.82 28.56 -2.34
N GLU A 175 -4.01 29.57 -3.21
CA GLU A 175 -3.09 29.85 -4.32
C GLU A 175 -1.64 30.06 -3.87
N GLU A 176 -1.42 30.64 -2.68
CA GLU A 176 -0.08 30.86 -2.11
C GLU A 176 0.69 29.56 -1.84
N MET A 177 -0.02 28.43 -1.69
CA MET A 177 0.55 27.09 -1.49
C MET A 177 0.71 26.31 -2.81
N GLY A 178 0.36 26.94 -3.94
CA GLY A 178 0.47 26.34 -5.28
C GLY A 178 -0.72 25.47 -5.68
N ASP A 179 -1.83 25.56 -4.96
CA ASP A 179 -3.08 24.89 -5.32
C ASP A 179 -3.54 25.36 -6.71
N LYS A 180 -4.06 24.47 -7.57
CA LYS A 180 -4.73 24.88 -8.83
C LYS A 180 -6.25 24.75 -8.78
N ASN A 181 -6.75 23.99 -7.81
CA ASN A 181 -8.14 23.82 -7.43
C ASN A 181 -8.16 23.35 -5.97
N ASP A 182 -9.31 22.96 -5.44
CA ASP A 182 -9.47 22.44 -4.08
C ASP A 182 -9.39 20.90 -4.00
N ASP A 183 -8.88 20.21 -5.03
CA ASP A 183 -8.76 18.75 -5.01
C ASP A 183 -7.63 18.28 -4.08
N CYS A 184 -7.97 17.30 -3.26
CA CYS A 184 -7.08 16.43 -2.52
C CYS A 184 -7.08 15.04 -3.14
N TYR A 185 -5.89 14.46 -3.31
CA TYR A 185 -5.73 13.11 -3.88
C TYR A 185 -5.37 12.11 -2.80
N ILE A 186 -6.05 10.97 -2.79
CA ILE A 186 -5.79 9.84 -1.90
C ILE A 186 -5.39 8.64 -2.74
N VAL A 187 -4.25 8.02 -2.39
CA VAL A 187 -3.74 6.79 -3.00
C VAL A 187 -3.63 5.72 -1.92
N ASN A 188 -4.06 4.50 -2.25
CA ASN A 188 -3.85 3.32 -1.42
C ASN A 188 -2.72 2.47 -2.02
N ALA A 189 -1.90 1.87 -1.16
CA ALA A 189 -0.86 0.94 -1.56
C ALA A 189 -1.01 -0.40 -0.83
N ALA A 190 -0.82 -1.49 -1.57
CA ALA A 190 -0.59 -2.83 -1.04
C ALA A 190 0.76 -3.33 -1.56
N VAL A 191 1.68 -3.62 -0.64
CA VAL A 191 3.03 -4.09 -0.90
C VAL A 191 3.10 -5.56 -0.47
N TYR A 192 3.13 -6.44 -1.45
CA TYR A 192 3.25 -7.87 -1.27
C TYR A 192 4.74 -8.23 -1.15
N VAL A 193 5.13 -8.83 -0.03
CA VAL A 193 6.53 -9.19 0.26
C VAL A 193 6.70 -10.70 0.23
N GLY A 194 7.68 -11.18 -0.53
CA GLY A 194 7.94 -12.61 -0.70
C GLY A 194 9.33 -12.91 -1.24
N TYR A 195 9.53 -14.12 -1.78
CA TYR A 195 10.76 -14.56 -2.44
C TYR A 195 10.49 -15.58 -3.55
#